data_AF-Q0FW68-F1
#
_entry.id   AF-Q0FW68-F1
#
_cell.length_a   1.000
_cell.length_b   1.000
_cell.length_c   1.000
_cell.angle_alpha   90.00
_cell.angle_beta   90.00
_cell.angle_gamma   90.00
#
_symmetry.space_group_name_H-M   'P 1'
#
loop_
_entity.id
_entity.type
_entity.pdbx_description
1 polymer ?
#
loop_
_entity_poly.entity_id
_entity_poly.type
_entity_poly.pdbx_seq_one_letter_code
_entity_poly.pdbx_strand_id
1 'polypeptide(L)'
;MMPYKMQVAVVGFVLLISAIGYGGLAYISWPDAIKAFERKEIVMGAVRVYIWPARFLLPCAMVLTSLVCLLLFFRLLFKPRARAELVSVHTAENDHGAD
;
A
#
# COMPACT_ATOMS: atom_id res chain seq x y z
N MET A 1 8.90 -22.42 -16.00
CA MET A 1 9.91 -21.77 -15.13
C MET A 1 10.30 -20.44 -15.76
N MET A 2 9.85 -19.32 -15.20
CA MET A 2 10.24 -17.99 -15.70
C MET A 2 11.70 -17.67 -15.29
N PRO A 3 12.49 -17.03 -16.16
CA PRO A 3 13.86 -16.66 -15.84
C PRO A 3 13.92 -15.60 -14.72
N TYR A 4 14.81 -15.80 -13.75
CA TYR A 4 14.96 -14.99 -12.52
C TYR A 4 15.03 -13.47 -12.77
N LYS A 5 15.71 -13.05 -13.85
CA LYS A 5 15.82 -11.63 -14.21
C LYS A 5 14.47 -11.02 -14.62
N MET A 6 13.61 -11.80 -15.27
CA MET A 6 12.30 -11.36 -15.74
C MET A 6 11.31 -11.26 -14.58
N GLN A 7 11.38 -12.20 -13.62
CA GLN A 7 10.56 -12.14 -12.41
C GLN A 7 10.87 -10.89 -11.56
N VAL A 8 12.15 -10.54 -11.38
CA VAL A 8 12.54 -9.32 -10.66
C VAL A 8 12.07 -8.06 -11.38
N ALA A 9 12.12 -8.03 -12.71
CA ALA A 9 11.65 -6.90 -13.49
C ALA A 9 10.13 -6.70 -13.36
N VAL A 10 9.35 -7.79 -13.45
CA VAL A 10 7.88 -7.75 -13.30
C VAL A 10 7.49 -7.32 -11.88
N VAL A 11 8.12 -7.88 -10.84
CA VAL A 11 7.84 -7.51 -9.45
C VAL A 11 8.17 -6.05 -9.19
N GLY A 12 9.32 -5.56 -9.70
CA GLY A 12 9.69 -4.15 -9.61
C GLY A 12 8.69 -3.23 -10.30
N PHE A 13 8.21 -3.60 -11.49
CA PHE A 13 7.21 -2.85 -12.23
C PHE A 13 5.87 -2.79 -11.52
N VAL A 14 5.39 -3.92 -10.99
CA VAL A 14 4.14 -4.00 -10.22
C VAL A 14 4.23 -3.13 -8.95
N LEU A 15 5.32 -3.23 -8.19
CA LEU A 15 5.55 -2.39 -7.00
C LEU A 15 5.51 -0.90 -7.31
N LEU A 16 6.07 -0.51 -8.45
CA LEU A 16 6.11 0.89 -8.87
C LEU A 16 4.72 1.41 -9.26
N ILE A 17 3.94 0.61 -10.01
CA ILE A 17 2.53 0.94 -10.32
C ILE A 17 1.69 1.01 -9.05
N SER A 18 1.82 0.04 -8.15
CA SER A 18 1.11 0.03 -6.87
C SER A 18 1.46 1.26 -6.03
N ALA A 19 2.74 1.63 -5.93
CA ALA A 19 3.17 2.83 -5.20
C ALA A 19 2.53 4.11 -5.76
N ILE A 20 2.50 4.26 -7.10
CA ILE A 20 1.87 5.41 -7.77
C ILE A 20 0.35 5.39 -7.57
N GLY A 21 -0.29 4.23 -7.73
CA GLY A 21 -1.74 4.08 -7.56
C GLY A 21 -2.19 4.45 -6.15
N TYR A 22 -1.58 3.85 -5.13
CA TYR A 22 -1.88 4.15 -3.73
C TYR A 22 -1.50 5.58 -3.33
N GLY A 23 -0.38 6.09 -3.86
CA GLY A 23 0.05 7.48 -3.62
C GLY A 23 -0.90 8.51 -4.25
N GLY A 24 -1.39 8.25 -5.46
CA GLY A 24 -2.37 9.10 -6.14
C GLY A 24 -3.73 9.08 -5.45
N LEU A 25 -4.20 7.90 -5.02
CA LEU A 25 -5.43 7.75 -4.23
C LEU A 25 -5.33 8.47 -2.88
N ALA A 26 -4.17 8.41 -2.22
CA ALA A 26 -3.92 9.15 -0.99
C ALA A 26 -4.01 10.66 -1.21
N TYR A 27 -3.41 11.18 -2.29
CA TYR A 27 -3.45 12.61 -2.62
C TYR A 27 -4.87 13.14 -2.86
N ILE A 28 -5.71 12.34 -3.53
CA ILE A 28 -7.12 12.68 -3.76
C ILE A 28 -7.94 12.60 -2.46
N SER A 29 -7.64 11.63 -1.59
CA SER A 29 -8.39 11.39 -0.35
C SER A 29 -8.03 12.38 0.78
N TRP A 30 -6.86 13.01 0.69
CA TRP A 30 -6.37 14.01 1.65
C TRP A 30 -7.26 15.26 1.80
N PRO A 31 -7.67 15.94 0.72
CA PRO A 31 -8.57 17.10 0.82
C PRO A 31 -9.97 16.73 1.34
N ASP A 32 -10.45 15.52 1.10
CA ASP A 32 -11.73 15.06 1.66
C ASP A 32 -11.66 14.88 3.18
N ALA A 33 -10.54 14.37 3.70
CA ALA A 33 -10.32 14.28 5.14
C ALA A 33 -10.25 15.68 5.81
N ILE A 34 -9.58 16.64 5.17
CA ILE A 34 -9.51 18.04 5.66
C ILE A 34 -10.90 18.70 5.63
N LYS A 35 -11.65 18.54 4.53
CA LYS A 35 -13.02 19.06 4.44
C LYS A 35 -13.94 18.46 5.51
N ALA A 36 -13.78 17.17 5.84
CA ALA A 36 -14.53 16.52 6.91
C ALA A 36 -14.13 17.03 8.31
N PHE A 37 -12.86 17.43 8.50
CA PHE A 37 -12.38 18.08 9.72
C PHE A 37 -12.98 19.48 9.89
N GLU A 38 -12.98 20.30 8.84
CA GLU A 38 -13.58 21.65 8.86
C GLU A 38 -15.08 21.63 9.11
N ARG A 39 -15.79 20.66 8.54
CA ARG A 39 -17.25 20.58 8.63
C ARG A 39 -17.76 20.17 10.02
N LYS A 40 -16.86 19.74 10.93
CA LYS A 40 -17.19 19.24 12.29
C LYS A 40 -18.49 18.43 12.28
N GLU A 41 -18.63 17.47 11.35
CA GLU A 41 -19.88 16.72 11.23
C GLU A 41 -20.17 16.01 12.55
N ILE A 42 -21.12 16.56 13.30
CA ILE A 42 -21.64 16.02 14.54
C ILE A 42 -22.82 15.15 14.13
N VAL A 43 -22.71 13.83 14.28
CA VAL A 43 -23.90 12.98 14.18
C VAL A 43 -24.80 13.35 15.36
N MET A 44 -26.00 13.86 15.05
CA MET A 44 -27.06 14.14 16.02
C MET A 44 -27.65 12.81 16.52
N GLY A 45 -26.89 12.10 17.36
CA GLY A 45 -27.34 10.98 18.16
C GLY A 45 -27.12 11.29 19.65
N ALA A 46 -27.69 10.49 20.55
CA ALA A 46 -27.66 10.69 22.01
C ALA A 46 -26.26 10.93 22.63
N VAL A 47 -25.18 10.64 21.90
CA VAL A 47 -23.80 11.01 22.21
C VAL A 47 -23.17 11.63 20.95
N ARG A 48 -22.55 12.82 21.10
CA ARG A 48 -21.79 13.47 20.02
C ARG A 48 -20.49 12.71 19.76
N VAL A 49 -20.51 11.77 18.81
CA VAL A 49 -19.31 11.08 18.35
C VAL A 49 -18.79 11.79 17.10
N TYR A 50 -17.53 12.23 17.17
CA TYR A 50 -16.83 12.84 16.05
C TYR A 50 -16.38 11.76 15.07
N ILE A 51 -16.95 11.72 13.86
CA ILE A 51 -16.61 10.73 12.80
C ILE A 51 -15.26 11.03 12.14
N TRP A 52 -14.76 12.26 12.25
CA TRP A 52 -13.57 12.72 11.53
C TRP A 52 -12.31 11.84 11.70
N PRO A 53 -11.98 11.23 12.86
CA PRO A 53 -10.77 10.41 13.00
C PRO A 53 -10.77 9.18 12.09
N ALA A 54 -11.94 8.56 11.89
CA ALA A 54 -12.08 7.40 11.01
C ALA A 54 -11.82 7.75 9.54
N ARG A 55 -12.16 8.98 9.12
CA ARG A 55 -11.90 9.46 7.76
C ARG A 55 -10.43 9.78 7.50
N PHE A 56 -9.61 10.02 8.52
CA PHE A 56 -8.15 10.17 8.38
C PHE A 56 -7.40 8.84 8.29
N LEU A 57 -7.99 7.77 8.82
CA LEU A 57 -7.37 6.44 8.81
C LEU A 57 -7.15 5.92 7.37
N LEU A 58 -8.10 6.21 6.48
CA LEU A 58 -8.13 5.77 5.08
C LEU A 58 -6.99 6.38 4.25
N PRO A 59 -6.80 7.72 4.20
CA PRO A 59 -5.65 8.31 3.54
C PRO A 59 -4.32 7.98 4.23
N CYS A 60 -4.27 7.87 5.58
CA CYS A 60 -3.05 7.46 6.28
C CYS A 60 -2.60 6.04 5.87
N ALA A 61 -3.54 5.09 5.79
CA ALA A 61 -3.24 3.73 5.35
C ALA A 61 -2.70 3.71 3.91
N MET A 62 -3.31 4.49 3.00
CA MET A 62 -2.88 4.61 1.60
C MET A 62 -1.48 5.24 1.45
N VAL A 63 -1.16 6.26 2.26
CA VAL A 63 0.20 6.83 2.31
C VAL A 63 1.20 5.79 2.80
N LEU A 64 0.87 5.08 3.88
CA LEU A 64 1.73 4.03 4.44
C LEU A 64 1.98 2.90 3.44
N THR A 65 0.95 2.40 2.76
CA THR A 65 1.12 1.34 1.76
C THR A 65 1.93 1.82 0.55
N SER A 66 1.72 3.05 0.08
CA SER A 66 2.55 3.65 -0.96
C SER A 66 4.02 3.73 -0.53
N LEU A 67 4.29 4.20 0.70
CA LEU A 67 5.63 4.33 1.26
C LEU A 67 6.32 2.96 1.44
N VAL A 68 5.57 1.94 1.89
CA VAL A 68 6.07 0.55 1.98
C VAL A 68 6.39 -0.01 0.60
N CYS A 69 5.55 0.21 -0.42
CA CYS A 69 5.84 -0.23 -1.80
C CYS A 69 7.11 0.43 -2.33
N LEU A 70 7.28 1.74 -2.08
CA LEU A 70 8.47 2.50 -2.47
C LEU A 70 9.73 1.98 -1.76
N LEU A 71 9.65 1.70 -0.46
CA LEU A 71 10.72 1.09 0.32
C LEU A 71 11.08 -0.31 -0.20
N LEU A 72 10.09 -1.14 -0.53
CA LEU A 72 10.31 -2.46 -1.11
C LEU A 72 11.00 -2.37 -2.47
N PHE A 73 10.56 -1.44 -3.32
CA PHE A 73 11.20 -1.17 -4.61
C PHE A 73 12.65 -0.72 -4.46
N PHE A 74 12.92 0.23 -3.55
CA PHE A 74 14.29 0.64 -3.23
C PHE A 74 15.13 -0.51 -2.68
N ARG A 75 14.56 -1.30 -1.77
CA ARG A 75 15.26 -2.46 -1.18
C ARG A 75 15.54 -3.54 -2.23
N LEU A 76 14.64 -3.74 -3.19
CA LEU A 76 14.82 -4.63 -4.34
C LEU A 76 15.96 -4.14 -5.25
N LEU A 77 16.08 -2.84 -5.47
CA LEU A 77 17.17 -2.23 -6.25
C LEU A 77 18.52 -2.37 -5.56
N PHE A 78 18.61 -2.04 -4.27
CA PHE A 78 19.89 -1.91 -3.55
C PHE A 78 20.40 -3.21 -2.89
N LYS A 79 19.53 -4.17 -2.51
CA LYS A 79 19.97 -5.42 -1.84
C LYS A 79 19.75 -6.67 -2.71
N PRO A 80 20.82 -7.29 -3.24
CA PRO A 80 20.70 -8.53 -4.01
C PRO A 80 20.15 -9.72 -3.20
N ARG A 81 20.38 -9.76 -1.87
CA ARG A 81 19.81 -10.77 -0.97
C ARG A 81 18.28 -10.67 -0.82
N ALA A 82 17.72 -9.46 -0.86
CA ALA A 82 16.27 -9.27 -0.70
C ALA A 82 15.49 -9.78 -1.94
N ARG A 83 16.13 -9.80 -3.12
CA ARG A 83 15.56 -10.38 -4.34
C ARG A 83 15.36 -11.89 -4.19
N ALA A 84 16.31 -12.59 -3.57
CA ALA A 84 16.22 -14.03 -3.37
C ALA A 84 15.09 -14.42 -2.41
N GLU A 85 14.91 -13.65 -1.33
CA GLU A 85 13.90 -13.92 -0.29
C GLU A 85 12.45 -13.70 -0.79
N LEU A 86 12.21 -12.62 -1.53
CA LEU A 86 10.89 -12.32 -2.11
C LEU A 86 10.49 -13.34 -3.18
N VAL A 87 11.46 -13.82 -3.97
CA VAL A 87 11.24 -14.87 -4.97
C VAL A 87 10.97 -16.22 -4.29
N SER A 88 11.67 -16.56 -3.21
CA SER A 88 11.42 -17.82 -2.49
C SER A 88 10.06 -17.86 -1.79
N VAL A 89 9.58 -16.74 -1.23
CA VAL A 89 8.24 -16.67 -0.62
C VAL A 89 7.14 -16.97 -1.64
N HIS A 90 7.24 -16.39 -2.85
CA HIS A 90 6.25 -16.65 -3.91
C HIS A 90 6.28 -18.12 -4.38
N THR A 91 7.44 -18.78 -4.34
CA THR A 91 7.56 -20.18 -4.74
C THR A 91 6.98 -21.12 -3.67
N ALA A 92 7.13 -20.79 -2.39
CA ALA A 92 6.61 -21.56 -1.27
C ALA A 92 5.08 -21.50 -1.12
N GLU A 93 4.46 -20.36 -1.43
CA GLU A 93 2.99 -20.23 -1.43
C GLU A 93 2.34 -21.10 -2.52
N ASN A 94 2.96 -21.19 -3.70
CA ASN A 94 2.42 -21.91 -4.84
C ASN A 94 2.45 -23.45 -4.66
N ASP A 95 3.24 -23.96 -3.71
CA ASP A 95 3.34 -25.39 -3.39
C ASP A 95 2.27 -25.85 -2.37
N HIS A 96 1.65 -24.91 -1.63
CA HIS A 96 0.60 -25.16 -0.63
C HIS A 96 -0.84 -25.00 -1.17
N GLY A 97 -0.99 -24.66 -2.45
CA GLY A 97 -2.29 -24.57 -3.12
C GLY A 97 -2.52 -25.67 -4.16
N ALA A 98 -1.65 -26.67 -4.18
CA ALA A 98 -1.65 -27.76 -5.16
C ALA A 98 -2.03 -29.13 -4.56
N ASP A 99 -2.43 -29.16 -3.29
CA ASP A 99 -2.95 -30.29 -2.53
C ASP A 99 -4.47 -30.24 -2.31
#